data_AF-A0A7K3ITN7-F1
#
_entry.id   AF-A0A7K3ITN7-F1
#
_cell.length_a   1.000
_cell.length_b   1.000
_cell.length_c   1.000
_cell.angle_alpha   90.00
_cell.angle_beta   90.00
_cell.angle_gamma   90.00
#
_symmetry.space_group_name_H-M   'P 1'
#
loop_
_entity.id
_entity.type
_entity.pdbx_description
1 polymer ?
#
loop_
_entity_poly.entity_id
_entity_poly.type
_entity_poly.pdbx_seq_one_letter_code
_entity_poly.pdbx_strand_id
1 'polypeptide(L)'
;MSGLEALLLGLLQGLTEFIPVSSSGHLVIVKDLFGIETKDASFEIIVHTATVLSTVIVFRKELWGMVSDTVRFRRTEATGLTLRILFSAIPVLIVGLFFKDKIESLFTGGQAIVGWMLLLTAALLGISQWLSVRRQGST
;
A
#
# COMPACT_ATOMS: atom_id res chain seq x y z
N MET A 1 -2.98 -18.31 -15.38
CA MET A 1 -4.09 -17.63 -14.71
C MET A 1 -5.28 -17.53 -15.66
N SER A 2 -6.47 -17.96 -15.23
CA SER A 2 -7.71 -17.81 -15.98
C SER A 2 -8.29 -16.39 -15.84
N GLY A 3 -9.22 -16.00 -16.73
CA GLY A 3 -9.88 -14.69 -16.64
C GLY A 3 -10.71 -14.51 -15.37
N LEU A 4 -11.26 -15.60 -14.83
CA LEU A 4 -12.00 -15.60 -13.57
C LEU A 4 -11.06 -15.40 -12.37
N GLU A 5 -9.92 -16.08 -12.34
CA GLU A 5 -8.87 -15.85 -11.33
C GLU A 5 -8.39 -14.40 -11.35
N ALA A 6 -8.13 -13.84 -12.54
CA ALA A 6 -7.72 -12.46 -12.71
C ALA A 6 -8.77 -11.48 -12.16
N LEU A 7 -10.06 -11.73 -12.43
CA LEU A 7 -11.16 -10.93 -11.92
C LEU A 7 -11.25 -11.00 -10.39
N LEU A 8 -11.19 -12.21 -9.82
CA LEU A 8 -11.28 -12.40 -8.37
C LEU A 8 -10.11 -11.74 -7.63
N LEU A 9 -8.88 -11.96 -8.11
CA LEU A 9 -7.69 -11.34 -7.51
C LEU A 9 -7.68 -9.82 -7.71
N GLY A 10 -8.17 -9.32 -8.85
CA GLY A 10 -8.33 -7.88 -9.09
C GLY A 10 -9.36 -7.24 -8.15
N LEU A 11 -10.49 -7.91 -7.92
CA LEU A 11 -11.49 -7.48 -6.93
C LEU A 11 -10.91 -7.51 -5.51
N LEU A 12 -10.18 -8.56 -5.15
CA LEU A 12 -9.50 -8.66 -3.86
C LEU A 12 -8.52 -7.50 -3.66
N GLN A 13 -7.67 -7.20 -4.65
CA GLN A 13 -6.76 -6.05 -4.60
C GLN A 13 -7.55 -4.75 -4.42
N GLY A 14 -8.58 -4.53 -5.23
CA GLY A 14 -9.39 -3.31 -5.17
C GLY A 14 -10.07 -3.10 -3.81
N LEU A 15 -10.53 -4.17 -3.16
CA LEU A 15 -11.16 -4.09 -1.84
C LEU A 15 -10.14 -3.92 -0.71
N THR A 16 -8.99 -4.59 -0.80
CA THR A 16 -7.99 -4.64 0.28
C THR A 16 -6.99 -3.50 0.25
N GLU A 17 -6.79 -2.82 -0.89
CA GLU A 17 -5.82 -1.72 -0.99
C GLU A 17 -6.18 -0.52 -0.12
N PHE A 18 -7.48 -0.22 0.01
CA PHE A 18 -7.96 0.96 0.73
C PHE A 18 -8.18 0.73 2.23
N ILE A 19 -7.99 -0.50 2.71
CA ILE A 19 -8.14 -0.88 4.11
C ILE A 19 -6.75 -1.33 4.61
N PRO A 20 -6.33 -0.99 5.84
CA PRO A 20 -5.01 -1.36 6.34
C PRO A 20 -4.94 -2.87 6.68
N VAL A 21 -4.99 -3.75 5.69
CA VAL A 21 -4.98 -5.22 5.85
C VAL A 21 -3.85 -5.89 5.06
N SER A 22 -2.98 -5.11 4.40
CA SER A 22 -1.91 -5.60 3.51
C SER A 22 -2.45 -6.38 2.31
N SER A 23 -2.76 -5.65 1.23
CA SER A 23 -3.30 -6.17 -0.03
C SER A 23 -2.36 -7.20 -0.70
N SER A 24 -1.05 -6.91 -0.70
CA SER A 24 -0.03 -7.82 -1.26
C SER A 24 0.03 -9.17 -0.53
N GLY A 25 -0.11 -9.18 0.80
CA GLY A 25 -0.15 -10.41 1.57
C GLY A 25 -1.37 -11.27 1.26
N HIS A 26 -2.54 -10.65 1.11
CA HIS A 26 -3.77 -11.35 0.73
C HIS A 26 -3.69 -11.94 -0.68
N LEU A 27 -3.11 -11.22 -1.64
CA LEU A 27 -2.86 -11.77 -2.99
C LEU A 27 -1.96 -13.00 -2.95
N VAL A 28 -0.86 -12.96 -2.19
CA VAL A 28 0.06 -14.11 -2.07
C VAL A 28 -0.65 -15.33 -1.47
N ILE A 29 -1.42 -15.13 -0.38
CA ILE A 29 -2.15 -16.22 0.28
C ILE A 29 -3.22 -16.81 -0.64
N VAL A 30 -4.02 -15.98 -1.31
CA VAL A 30 -5.08 -16.47 -2.20
C VAL A 30 -4.49 -17.18 -3.41
N LYS A 31 -3.40 -16.67 -3.99
CA LYS A 31 -2.70 -17.36 -5.07
C LYS A 31 -2.22 -18.75 -4.65
N ASP A 32 -1.63 -18.86 -3.46
CA ASP A 32 -1.17 -20.14 -2.92
C ASP A 32 -2.33 -21.11 -2.65
N LEU A 33 -3.41 -20.64 -2.00
CA LEU A 33 -4.59 -21.46 -1.68
C LEU A 33 -5.29 -22.02 -2.91
N PHE A 34 -5.35 -21.25 -3.99
CA PHE A 34 -5.97 -21.66 -5.25
C PHE A 34 -4.97 -22.27 -6.26
N GLY A 35 -3.69 -22.41 -5.90
CA GLY A 35 -2.65 -22.94 -6.78
C GLY A 35 -2.42 -22.10 -8.05
N ILE A 36 -2.65 -20.78 -7.97
CA ILE A 36 -2.53 -19.87 -9.10
C ILE A 36 -1.05 -19.51 -9.27
N GLU A 37 -0.38 -20.17 -10.21
CA GLU A 37 0.99 -19.82 -10.57
C GLU A 37 1.04 -18.55 -11.42
N THR A 38 1.72 -17.52 -10.91
CA THR A 38 2.15 -16.36 -11.69
C THR A 38 3.66 -16.40 -11.87
N LYS A 39 4.12 -16.35 -13.12
CA LYS A 39 5.55 -16.44 -13.46
C LYS A 39 6.37 -15.24 -12.98
N ASP A 40 5.70 -14.13 -12.72
CA ASP A 40 6.28 -12.84 -12.36
C ASP A 40 5.31 -12.00 -11.52
N ALA A 41 5.82 -10.94 -10.91
CA ALA A 41 5.03 -9.97 -10.15
C ALA A 41 4.22 -9.00 -11.05
N SER A 42 4.17 -9.26 -12.37
CA SER A 42 3.55 -8.37 -13.35
C SER A 42 2.06 -8.17 -13.07
N PHE A 43 1.36 -9.23 -12.65
CA PHE A 43 -0.06 -9.12 -12.32
C PHE A 43 -0.29 -8.18 -11.13
N GLU A 44 0.44 -8.37 -10.03
CA GLU A 44 0.41 -7.53 -8.83
C GLU A 44 0.69 -6.07 -9.18
N ILE A 45 1.71 -5.81 -10.00
CA ILE A 45 2.06 -4.46 -10.43
C ILE A 45 0.91 -3.83 -11.22
N ILE A 46 0.27 -4.57 -12.12
CA ILE A 46 -0.86 -4.07 -12.93
C ILE A 46 -2.05 -3.73 -12.03
N VAL A 47 -2.47 -4.63 -11.14
CA VAL A 47 -3.64 -4.39 -10.30
C VAL A 47 -3.38 -3.29 -9.25
N HIS A 48 -2.17 -3.20 -8.73
CA HIS A 48 -1.77 -2.10 -7.84
C HIS A 48 -1.68 -0.76 -8.59
N THR A 49 -1.20 -0.77 -9.84
CA THR A 49 -1.24 0.43 -10.69
C THR A 49 -2.68 0.87 -10.96
N ALA A 50 -3.60 -0.07 -11.13
CA ALA A 50 -5.02 0.24 -11.31
C ALA A 50 -5.65 0.89 -10.06
N THR A 51 -5.29 0.45 -8.84
CA THR A 51 -5.76 1.09 -7.60
C THR A 51 -5.14 2.48 -7.39
N VAL A 52 -3.87 2.66 -7.72
CA VAL A 52 -3.22 3.99 -7.75
C VAL A 52 -3.93 4.91 -8.74
N LEU A 53 -4.20 4.44 -9.96
CA LEU A 53 -4.90 5.22 -10.98
C LEU A 53 -6.32 5.59 -10.52
N SER A 54 -7.05 4.65 -9.92
CA SER A 54 -8.37 4.91 -9.31
C SER A 54 -8.29 6.05 -8.28
N THR A 55 -7.30 5.99 -7.38
CA THR A 55 -7.04 7.02 -6.36
C THR A 55 -6.77 8.38 -7.02
N VAL A 56 -5.90 8.42 -8.04
CA VAL A 56 -5.58 9.66 -8.77
C VAL A 56 -6.80 10.26 -9.45
N ILE A 57 -7.66 9.44 -10.07
CA ILE A 57 -8.87 9.91 -10.76
C ILE A 57 -9.89 10.46 -9.76
N VAL A 58 -10.10 9.76 -8.65
CA VAL A 58 -11.03 10.17 -7.58
C VAL A 58 -10.59 11.50 -6.99
N PHE A 59 -9.30 11.61 -6.61
CA PHE A 59 -8.74 12.79 -5.95
C PHE A 59 -8.13 13.82 -6.92
N ARG A 60 -8.43 13.73 -8.23
CA ARG A 60 -7.79 14.54 -9.28
C ARG A 60 -7.82 16.05 -9.02
N LYS A 61 -8.91 16.57 -8.46
CA LYS A 61 -9.08 18.01 -8.19
C LYS A 61 -8.19 18.47 -7.04
N GLU A 62 -8.12 17.67 -5.98
CA GLU A 62 -7.29 17.94 -4.79
C GLU A 62 -5.81 17.80 -5.14
N LEU A 63 -5.43 16.73 -5.85
CA LEU A 63 -4.07 16.53 -6.34
C LEU A 63 -3.64 17.67 -7.27
N TRP A 64 -4.50 18.10 -8.19
CA TRP A 64 -4.21 19.25 -9.06
C TRP A 64 -4.00 20.54 -8.26
N GLY A 65 -4.83 20.78 -7.24
CA GLY A 65 -4.66 21.91 -6.32
C GLY A 65 -3.31 21.86 -5.60
N MET A 66 -2.98 20.71 -5.01
CA MET A 66 -1.70 20.49 -4.31
C MET A 66 -0.50 20.72 -5.23
N VAL A 67 -0.52 20.18 -6.45
CA VAL A 67 0.57 20.34 -7.44
C VAL A 67 0.65 21.78 -7.91
N SER A 68 -0.47 22.40 -8.29
CA SER A 68 -0.50 23.79 -8.78
C SER A 68 0.02 24.78 -7.73
N ASP A 69 -0.41 24.63 -6.47
CA ASP A 69 0.05 25.50 -5.39
C ASP A 69 1.54 25.35 -5.10
N THR A 70 2.03 24.10 -5.12
CA THR A 70 3.44 23.79 -4.88
C THR A 70 4.33 24.36 -6.00
N VAL A 71 3.96 24.15 -7.27
CA VAL A 71 4.72 24.64 -8.44
C VAL A 71 4.72 26.17 -8.51
N ARG A 72 3.64 26.82 -8.07
CA ARG A 72 3.54 28.29 -7.99
C ARG A 72 4.17 28.88 -6.73
N PHE A 73 4.84 28.06 -5.90
CA PHE A 73 5.46 28.46 -4.64
C PHE A 73 4.53 29.25 -3.71
N ARG A 74 3.23 28.91 -3.73
CA ARG A 74 2.26 29.57 -2.84
C ARG A 74 2.42 29.02 -1.43
N ARG A 75 2.47 29.89 -0.43
CA ARG A 75 2.47 29.47 0.98
C ARG A 75 1.06 29.11 1.44
N THR A 76 0.55 27.98 0.95
CA THR A 76 -0.73 27.39 1.35
C THR A 76 -0.52 26.15 2.20
N GLU A 77 -1.55 25.73 2.95
CA GLU A 77 -1.51 24.46 3.69
C GLU A 77 -1.27 23.26 2.76
N ALA A 78 -1.81 23.31 1.55
CA ALA A 78 -1.61 22.30 0.52
C ALA A 78 -0.12 22.13 0.15
N THR A 79 0.63 23.23 0.01
CA THR A 79 2.08 23.17 -0.25
C THR A 79 2.83 22.59 0.94
N GLY A 80 2.45 22.96 2.17
CA GLY A 80 3.00 22.36 3.38
C GLY A 80 2.77 20.85 3.46
N LEU A 81 1.56 20.39 3.12
CA LEU A 81 1.22 18.97 3.07
C LEU A 81 2.02 18.23 2.00
N THR A 82 2.12 18.76 0.77
CA THR A 82 2.93 18.17 -0.31
C THR A 82 4.38 17.98 0.11
N LEU A 83 5.00 18.99 0.72
CA LEU A 83 6.39 18.91 1.18
C LEU A 83 6.57 17.87 2.29
N ARG A 84 5.62 17.75 3.22
CA ARG A 84 5.64 16.71 4.26
C ARG A 84 5.54 15.31 3.65
N ILE A 85 4.66 15.11 2.67
CA ILE A 85 4.53 13.83 1.95
C ILE A 85 5.85 13.49 1.26
N LEU A 86 6.43 14.42 0.49
CA LEU A 86 7.70 14.20 -0.19
C LEU A 86 8.84 13.88 0.78
N PHE A 87 8.93 14.61 1.89
CA PHE A 87 9.94 14.34 2.92
C PHE A 87 9.74 12.97 3.57
N SER A 88 8.49 12.59 3.85
CA SER A 88 8.15 11.29 4.42
C SER A 88 8.44 10.10 3.50
N ALA A 89 8.50 10.34 2.18
CA ALA A 89 8.83 9.31 1.19
C ALA A 89 10.34 9.01 1.10
N ILE A 90 11.21 9.92 1.58
CA ILE A 90 12.67 9.77 1.47
C ILE A 90 13.19 8.48 2.12
N PRO A 91 12.80 8.11 3.36
CA PRO A 91 13.26 6.87 3.97
C PRO A 91 12.85 5.63 3.17
N VAL A 92 11.63 5.62 2.64
CA VAL A 92 11.13 4.51 1.80
C VAL A 92 11.94 4.39 0.52
N LEU A 93 12.25 5.52 -0.13
CA LEU A 93 13.08 5.55 -1.33
C LEU A 93 14.50 5.04 -1.04
N ILE A 94 15.12 5.45 0.06
CA ILE A 94 16.45 4.99 0.48
C ILE A 94 16.43 3.47 0.70
N VAL A 95 15.47 2.96 1.48
CA VAL A 95 15.34 1.52 1.73
C VAL A 95 15.11 0.76 0.42
N GLY A 96 14.22 1.26 -0.44
CA GLY A 96 13.95 0.68 -1.75
C GLY A 96 15.17 0.64 -2.66
N LEU A 97 15.97 1.71 -2.74
CA LEU A 97 17.14 1.75 -3.63
C LEU A 97 18.30 0.87 -3.16
N PHE A 98 18.54 0.80 -1.85
CA PHE A 98 19.72 0.09 -1.30
C PHE A 98 19.42 -1.34 -0.83
N PHE A 99 18.17 -1.67 -0.52
CA PHE A 99 17.80 -2.96 0.09
C PHE A 99 16.82 -3.78 -0.74
N LYS A 100 16.47 -3.38 -1.98
CA LYS A 100 15.55 -4.10 -2.86
C LYS A 100 15.85 -5.60 -2.93
N ASP A 101 17.07 -5.97 -3.31
CA ASP A 101 17.43 -7.38 -3.53
C ASP A 101 17.32 -8.22 -2.24
N LYS A 102 17.68 -7.62 -1.10
CA LYS A 102 17.52 -8.26 0.21
C LYS A 102 16.04 -8.47 0.54
N ILE A 103 15.21 -7.47 0.30
CA ILE A 103 13.76 -7.54 0.52
C ILE A 103 13.14 -8.61 -0.39
N GLU A 104 13.45 -8.61 -1.69
CA GLU A 104 12.97 -9.63 -2.63
C GLU A 104 13.37 -11.04 -2.19
N SER A 105 14.60 -11.23 -1.69
CA SER A 105 15.05 -12.53 -1.18
C SER A 105 14.24 -13.03 0.02
N LEU A 106 13.78 -12.13 0.89
CA LEU A 106 12.91 -12.46 2.02
C LEU A 106 11.52 -12.88 1.55
N PHE A 107 10.99 -12.25 0.49
CA PHE A 107 9.69 -12.64 -0.09
C PHE A 107 9.75 -14.00 -0.80
N THR A 108 10.88 -14.35 -1.42
CA THR A 108 11.08 -15.70 -1.99
C THR A 108 11.35 -16.78 -0.94
N GLY A 109 11.79 -16.40 0.26
CA GLY A 109 12.27 -17.31 1.30
C GLY A 109 11.20 -18.04 2.12
N GLY A 110 9.91 -17.70 1.97
CA GLY A 110 8.82 -18.50 2.55
C GLY A 110 7.55 -17.72 2.88
N GLN A 111 6.40 -18.31 2.55
CA GLN A 111 5.04 -17.82 2.87
C GLN A 111 4.85 -17.49 4.35
N ALA A 112 5.64 -18.11 5.24
CA ALA A 112 5.66 -17.82 6.66
C ALA A 112 5.98 -16.34 6.97
N ILE A 113 6.86 -15.69 6.19
CA ILE A 113 7.21 -14.28 6.40
C ILE A 113 5.98 -13.39 6.15
N VAL A 114 5.23 -13.66 5.07
CA VAL A 114 3.99 -12.95 4.77
C VAL A 114 2.99 -13.10 5.92
N GLY A 115 2.82 -14.33 6.44
CA GLY A 115 1.97 -14.59 7.60
C GLY A 115 2.37 -13.79 8.84
N TRP A 116 3.66 -13.77 9.19
CA TRP A 116 4.16 -12.97 10.32
C TRP A 116 3.95 -11.47 10.13
N MET A 117 4.13 -10.95 8.91
CA MET A 117 3.89 -9.53 8.62
C MET A 117 2.42 -9.14 8.71
N LEU A 118 1.50 -10.05 8.36
CA LEU A 118 0.06 -9.84 8.57
C LEU A 118 -0.30 -9.78 10.06
N LEU A 119 0.24 -10.69 10.87
CA LEU A 119 0.06 -10.68 12.32
C LEU A 119 0.63 -9.40 12.95
N LEU A 120 1.82 -8.97 12.50
CA LEU A 120 2.43 -7.72 12.95
C LEU A 120 1.54 -6.52 12.60
N THR A 121 1.02 -6.46 11.37
CA THR A 121 0.10 -5.40 10.92
C THR A 121 -1.15 -5.35 11.79
N ALA A 122 -1.76 -6.51 12.06
CA ALA A 122 -2.92 -6.63 12.94
C ALA A 122 -2.61 -6.16 14.37
N ALA A 123 -1.46 -6.54 14.93
CA ALA A 123 -1.04 -6.12 16.26
C ALA A 123 -0.81 -4.60 16.34
N LEU A 124 -0.12 -4.01 15.36
CA LEU A 124 0.12 -2.56 15.31
C LEU A 124 -1.19 -1.78 15.23
N LEU A 125 -2.14 -2.23 14.40
CA LEU A 125 -3.45 -1.59 14.29
C LEU A 125 -4.25 -1.72 15.59
N GLY A 126 -4.27 -2.91 16.21
CA GLY A 126 -4.94 -3.12 17.48
C GLY A 126 -4.39 -2.22 18.59
N ILE A 127 -3.06 -2.10 18.68
CA ILE A 127 -2.39 -1.21 19.64
C ILE A 127 -2.71 0.26 19.32
N SER A 128 -2.62 0.67 18.05
CA SER A 128 -2.93 2.03 17.63
C SER A 128 -4.36 2.44 17.99
N GLN A 129 -5.33 1.55 17.75
CA GLN A 129 -6.73 1.78 18.12
C GLN A 129 -6.91 1.87 19.63
N TRP A 130 -6.31 0.96 20.40
CA TRP A 130 -6.39 0.96 21.86
C TRP A 130 -5.80 2.24 22.48
N LEU A 131 -4.66 2.71 21.96
CA LEU A 131 -4.04 3.97 22.38
C LEU A 131 -4.88 5.19 21.97
N SER A 132 -5.48 5.17 20.77
CA SER A 132 -6.36 6.26 20.31
C SER A 132 -7.62 6.40 21.17
N VAL A 133 -8.25 5.28 21.54
CA VAL A 133 -9.44 5.26 22.41
C VAL A 133 -9.11 5.83 23.79
N ARG A 134 -7.96 5.47 24.36
CA ARG A 134 -7.51 6.03 25.65
C ARG A 134 -7.25 7.53 25.62
N ARG A 135 -6.85 8.07 24.48
CA ARG A 135 -6.56 9.50 24.29
C ARG A 135 -7.82 10.35 24.13
N GLN A 136 -8.93 9.76 23.67
CA GLN A 136 -10.23 10.43 23.57
C GLN A 136 -11.05 10.37 24.88
N GLY A 137 -10.80 9.39 25.75
CA GLY A 137 -11.43 9.30 27.08
C GLY A 137 -10.83 10.22 28.15
N SER A 138 -9.81 11.02 27.81
CA SER A 138 -9.12 11.95 28.73
C SER A 138 -9.29 13.43 28.37
N THR A 139 -10.25 13.75 27.49
CA THR A 139 -10.71 15.12 27.16
C THR A 139 -12.16 15.27 27.53
#